data_AF-A0A839WNN6-F1
#
_entry.id   AF-A0A839WNN6-F1
#
_cell.length_a   1.000
_cell.length_b   1.000
_cell.length_c   1.000
_cell.angle_alpha   90.00
_cell.angle_beta   90.00
_cell.angle_gamma   90.00
#
_symmetry.space_group_name_H-M   'P 1'
#
loop_
_entity.id
_entity.type
_entity.pdbx_description
1 polymer ?
#
loop_
_entity_poly.entity_id
_entity_poly.type
_entity_poly.pdbx_seq_one_letter_code
_entity_poly.pdbx_strand_id
1 'polypeptide(L)'
;MPAAVSTARAAFVAGVLALCGLATPGAGRADDALEARYRMALHQAVQSQWRKPDIAGDVRCRVLVRQLPGGDVVSVEPVLECGFDASARQSLLEAVYRASPLPYAGFERVFERQLVITFTSGAP
;
A
#
# COMPACT_ATOMS: atom_id res chain seq x y z
N MET A 1 52.17 -34.75 35.29
CA MET A 1 51.71 -34.05 36.51
C MET A 1 51.99 -32.56 36.36
N PRO A 2 51.12 -31.63 36.78
CA PRO A 2 49.64 -31.69 36.76
C PRO A 2 48.95 -30.35 36.36
N ALA A 3 47.64 -30.45 36.06
CA ALA A 3 46.51 -29.52 36.34
C ALA A 3 46.55 -28.08 35.76
N ALA A 4 45.44 -27.39 35.42
CA ALA A 4 44.03 -27.51 35.78
C ALA A 4 43.15 -26.82 34.68
N VAL A 5 42.05 -27.42 34.23
CA VAL A 5 40.63 -27.19 34.65
C VAL A 5 39.98 -25.88 34.14
N SER A 6 39.06 -26.06 33.18
CA SER A 6 37.63 -25.66 33.17
C SER A 6 37.18 -24.34 33.82
N THR A 7 36.51 -23.47 33.02
CA THR A 7 35.34 -22.62 33.37
C THR A 7 35.00 -21.76 32.14
N ALA A 8 33.78 -21.46 31.73
CA ALA A 8 32.45 -21.86 32.12
C ALA A 8 31.54 -21.57 30.91
N ARG A 9 30.63 -22.49 30.56
CA ARG A 9 29.52 -22.22 29.65
C ARG A 9 28.63 -21.16 30.32
N ALA A 10 28.57 -19.96 29.75
CA ALA A 10 27.56 -18.98 30.12
C ALA A 10 26.20 -19.55 29.68
N ALA A 11 25.50 -20.17 30.63
CA ALA A 11 24.09 -20.47 30.52
C ALA A 11 23.35 -19.14 30.43
N PHE A 12 22.92 -18.76 29.22
CA PHE A 12 21.92 -17.72 29.04
C PHE A 12 20.65 -18.23 29.72
N VAL A 13 20.33 -17.64 30.86
CA VAL A 13 19.10 -17.88 31.60
C VAL A 13 17.94 -17.41 30.71
N ALA A 14 17.37 -18.32 29.95
CA ALA A 14 16.06 -18.16 29.33
C ALA A 14 15.02 -18.24 30.47
N GLY A 15 14.71 -17.09 31.08
CA GLY A 15 13.84 -17.06 32.24
C GLY A 15 13.39 -15.66 32.62
N VAL A 16 12.51 -15.07 31.79
CA VAL A 16 11.51 -14.11 32.26
C VAL A 16 10.18 -14.44 31.57
N LEU A 17 9.22 -14.89 32.36
CA LEU A 17 7.82 -15.02 32.00
C LEU A 17 7.26 -13.63 31.68
N ALA A 18 7.07 -13.32 30.39
CA ALA A 18 6.29 -12.17 29.97
C ALA A 18 4.80 -12.54 29.99
N LEU A 19 4.12 -12.15 31.08
CA LEU A 19 2.70 -12.37 31.34
C LEU A 19 1.77 -11.26 30.77
N CYS A 20 2.25 -10.39 29.88
CA CYS A 20 1.39 -9.39 29.23
C CYS A 20 1.75 -9.21 27.74
N GLY A 21 0.75 -9.41 26.88
CA GLY A 21 0.68 -8.86 25.52
C GLY A 21 1.75 -9.32 24.53
N LEU A 22 1.60 -10.54 24.00
CA LEU A 22 2.31 -10.93 22.77
C LEU A 22 1.68 -10.20 21.57
N ALA A 23 2.10 -8.96 21.32
CA ALA A 23 2.06 -8.43 19.97
C ALA A 23 3.09 -9.23 19.16
N THR A 24 2.62 -10.09 18.26
CA THR A 24 3.49 -10.94 17.43
C THR A 24 4.35 -10.01 16.56
N PRO A 25 5.69 -9.99 16.68
CA PRO A 25 6.56 -9.03 15.98
C PRO A 25 6.55 -9.17 14.45
N GLY A 26 5.82 -10.15 13.90
CA GLY A 26 5.64 -10.37 12.47
C GLY A 26 4.31 -9.91 11.88
N ALA A 27 3.25 -9.72 12.69
CA ALA A 27 1.91 -9.44 12.15
C ALA A 27 1.83 -8.06 11.50
N GLY A 28 2.22 -6.99 12.23
CA GLY A 28 2.21 -5.63 11.68
C GLY A 28 3.10 -5.48 10.44
N ARG A 29 4.31 -6.07 10.46
CA ARG A 29 5.23 -6.01 9.32
C ARG A 29 4.70 -6.74 8.08
N ALA A 30 3.96 -7.83 8.27
CA ALA A 30 3.34 -8.56 7.17
C ALA A 30 2.18 -7.76 6.56
N ASP A 31 1.41 -7.06 7.40
CA ASP A 31 0.30 -6.22 6.97
C ASP A 31 0.81 -4.95 6.25
N ASP A 32 1.88 -4.31 6.73
CA ASP A 32 2.54 -3.19 6.03
C ASP A 32 3.00 -3.60 4.62
N ALA A 33 3.59 -4.80 4.50
CA ALA A 33 4.04 -5.34 3.22
C ALA A 33 2.87 -5.73 2.30
N LEU A 34 1.72 -6.09 2.86
CA LEU A 34 0.51 -6.39 2.10
C LEU A 34 -0.16 -5.10 1.63
N GLU A 35 -0.21 -4.06 2.47
CA GLU A 35 -0.71 -2.72 2.14
C GLU A 35 0.11 -2.07 1.01
N ALA A 36 1.44 -2.18 1.07
CA ALA A 36 2.30 -1.68 0.00
C ALA A 36 2.03 -2.37 -1.34
N ARG A 37 1.87 -3.71 -1.34
CA ARG A 37 1.49 -4.47 -2.54
C ARG A 37 0.10 -4.08 -3.02
N TYR A 38 -0.82 -3.84 -2.09
CA TYR A 38 -2.17 -3.43 -2.42
C TYR A 38 -2.17 -2.09 -3.16
N ARG A 39 -1.51 -1.07 -2.61
CA ARG A 39 -1.37 0.25 -3.25
C ARG A 39 -0.72 0.16 -4.64
N MET A 40 0.30 -0.68 -4.79
CA MET A 40 0.92 -0.91 -6.11
C MET A 40 -0.02 -1.57 -7.10
N ALA A 41 -0.78 -2.59 -6.67
CA ALA A 41 -1.75 -3.28 -7.52
C ALA A 41 -2.87 -2.33 -7.97
N LEU A 42 -3.39 -1.49 -7.07
CA LEU A 42 -4.36 -0.43 -7.40
C LEU A 42 -3.79 0.52 -8.45
N HIS A 43 -2.58 1.04 -8.22
CA HIS A 43 -1.93 1.97 -9.14
C HIS A 43 -1.73 1.33 -10.52
N GLN A 44 -1.24 0.08 -10.59
CA GLN A 44 -1.06 -0.66 -11.84
C GLN A 44 -2.38 -0.90 -12.58
N ALA A 45 -3.44 -1.28 -11.87
CA ALA A 45 -4.76 -1.49 -12.46
C ALA A 45 -5.26 -0.21 -13.14
N VAL A 46 -5.19 0.93 -12.46
CA VAL A 46 -5.60 2.23 -13.03
C VAL A 46 -4.70 2.63 -14.19
N GLN A 47 -3.38 2.52 -14.04
CA GLN A 47 -2.42 2.85 -15.11
C GLN A 47 -2.66 2.03 -16.38
N SER A 48 -3.00 0.74 -16.25
CA SER A 48 -3.30 -0.14 -17.39
C SER A 48 -4.52 0.32 -18.20
N GLN A 49 -5.46 1.00 -17.55
CA GLN A 49 -6.68 1.53 -18.17
C GLN A 49 -6.57 3.02 -18.53
N TRP A 50 -5.44 3.66 -18.22
CA TRP A 50 -5.28 5.09 -18.39
C TRP A 50 -4.84 5.43 -19.80
N ARG A 51 -5.75 6.06 -20.56
CA ARG A 51 -5.44 6.72 -21.82
C ARG A 51 -4.76 8.06 -21.51
N LYS A 52 -3.52 7.98 -21.03
CA LYS A 52 -2.76 9.13 -20.54
C LYS A 52 -2.51 10.13 -21.69
N PRO A 53 -3.02 11.36 -21.59
CA PRO A 53 -2.69 12.40 -22.54
C PRO A 53 -1.25 12.89 -22.32
N ASP A 54 -0.75 13.72 -23.22
CA ASP A 54 0.50 14.43 -22.98
C ASP A 54 0.28 15.46 -21.85
N ILE A 55 1.08 15.36 -20.78
CA ILE A 55 0.97 16.22 -19.59
C ILE A 55 2.31 16.91 -19.41
N ALA A 56 2.33 18.23 -19.52
CA ALA A 56 3.54 19.02 -19.39
C ALA A 56 4.04 19.08 -17.93
N GLY A 57 5.36 19.00 -17.77
CA GLY A 57 6.05 19.16 -16.49
C GLY A 57 6.01 17.94 -15.58
N ASP A 58 6.61 18.06 -14.40
CA ASP A 58 6.58 17.06 -13.34
C ASP A 58 5.51 17.43 -12.30
N VAL A 59 4.29 16.98 -12.56
CA VAL A 59 3.11 17.29 -11.76
C VAL A 59 2.46 16.02 -11.25
N ARG A 60 1.74 16.16 -10.14
CA ARG A 60 1.01 15.06 -9.50
C ARG A 60 -0.44 15.39 -9.31
N CYS A 61 -1.28 14.37 -9.33
CA CYS A 61 -2.69 14.45 -8.98
C CYS A 61 -3.04 13.37 -7.95
N ARG A 62 -3.69 13.79 -6.87
CA ARG A 62 -4.22 12.87 -5.86
C ARG A 62 -5.72 12.72 -6.07
N VAL A 63 -6.20 11.48 -6.09
CA VAL A 63 -7.61 11.16 -6.25
C VAL A 63 -8.10 10.36 -5.05
N LEU A 64 -9.24 10.77 -4.49
CA LEU A 64 -9.96 10.04 -3.46
C LEU A 64 -10.87 9.02 -4.16
N VAL A 65 -10.62 7.74 -3.91
CA VAL A 65 -11.41 6.64 -4.47
C VAL A 65 -12.24 6.02 -3.36
N ARG A 66 -13.54 5.81 -3.61
CA ARG A 66 -14.42 5.04 -2.73
C ARG A 66 -14.88 3.80 -3.47
N GLN A 67 -14.76 2.66 -2.81
CA GLN A 67 -15.03 1.35 -3.38
C GLN A 67 -15.80 0.45 -2.41
N LEU A 68 -16.46 -0.58 -2.93
CA LEU A 68 -17.13 -1.60 -2.14
C LEU A 68 -16.18 -2.79 -1.87
N PRO A 69 -16.44 -3.59 -0.83
CA PRO A 69 -15.85 -4.94 -0.75
C PRO A 69 -16.14 -5.69 -2.06
N GLY A 70 -15.11 -6.21 -2.70
CA GLY A 70 -15.17 -6.73 -4.08
C GLY A 70 -14.49 -5.83 -5.12
N GLY A 71 -14.14 -4.59 -4.77
CA GLY A 71 -13.33 -3.68 -5.60
C GLY A 71 -14.13 -2.74 -6.49
N ASP A 72 -15.47 -2.82 -6.50
CA ASP A 72 -16.30 -1.93 -7.32
C ASP A 72 -16.15 -0.47 -6.90
N VAL A 73 -15.78 0.39 -7.85
CA VAL A 73 -15.61 1.83 -7.62
C VAL A 73 -16.97 2.50 -7.67
N VAL A 74 -17.35 3.17 -6.58
CA VAL A 74 -18.64 3.90 -6.49
C VAL A 74 -18.48 5.41 -6.64
N SER A 75 -17.28 5.94 -6.42
CA SER A 75 -16.97 7.35 -6.66
C SER A 75 -15.47 7.58 -6.75
N VAL A 76 -15.05 8.50 -7.60
CA VAL A 76 -13.70 9.07 -7.59
C VAL A 76 -13.76 10.59 -7.69
N GLU A 77 -12.99 11.26 -6.85
CA GLU A 77 -12.93 12.72 -6.79
C GLU A 77 -11.47 13.19 -6.76
N PRO A 78 -11.10 14.26 -7.48
CA PRO A 78 -9.79 14.87 -7.34
C PRO A 78 -9.68 15.59 -5.99
N VAL A 79 -8.56 15.42 -5.30
CA VAL A 79 -8.22 16.24 -4.13
C VAL A 79 -7.81 17.64 -4.60
N LEU A 80 -8.00 18.67 -3.77
CA LEU A 80 -7.73 20.09 -4.08
C LEU A 80 -6.33 20.37 -4.69
N GLU A 81 -5.36 19.51 -4.43
CA GLU A 81 -3.98 19.62 -4.92
C GLU A 81 -3.70 18.72 -6.14
N CYS A 82 -4.49 18.87 -7.21
CA CYS A 82 -4.27 18.17 -8.47
C CYS A 82 -3.60 19.12 -9.49
N GLY A 83 -2.34 18.85 -9.83
CA GLY A 83 -1.56 19.63 -10.80
C GLY A 83 -1.83 19.29 -12.27
N PHE A 84 -2.76 18.38 -12.55
CA PHE A 84 -3.19 18.06 -13.92
C PHE A 84 -4.19 19.11 -14.41
N ASP A 85 -4.13 19.44 -15.69
CA ASP A 85 -5.16 20.24 -16.32
C ASP A 85 -6.52 19.51 -16.35
N ALA A 86 -7.56 20.21 -16.79
CA ALA A 86 -8.91 19.66 -16.80
C ALA A 86 -9.06 18.38 -17.65
N SER A 87 -8.35 18.29 -18.79
CA SER A 87 -8.42 17.15 -19.70
C SER A 87 -7.69 15.93 -19.12
N ALA A 88 -6.46 16.14 -18.64
CA ALA A 88 -5.65 15.13 -17.99
C ALA A 88 -6.31 14.58 -16.72
N ARG A 89 -6.90 15.48 -15.91
CA ARG A 89 -7.67 15.10 -14.73
C ARG A 89 -8.87 14.25 -15.11
N GLN A 90 -9.67 14.66 -16.10
CA GLN A 90 -10.81 13.85 -16.54
C GLN A 90 -10.37 12.48 -17.05
N SER A 91 -9.31 12.42 -17.87
CA SER A 91 -8.77 11.15 -18.36
C SER A 91 -8.36 10.20 -17.22
N LEU A 92 -7.77 10.75 -16.14
CA LEU A 92 -7.42 9.98 -14.95
C LEU A 92 -8.66 9.45 -14.22
N LEU A 93 -9.66 10.29 -13.97
CA LEU A 93 -10.90 9.87 -13.28
C LEU A 93 -11.61 8.75 -14.05
N GLU A 94 -11.70 8.89 -15.38
CA GLU A 94 -12.25 7.87 -16.27
C GLU A 94 -11.42 6.58 -16.25
N ALA A 95 -10.10 6.66 -16.10
CA ALA A 95 -9.24 5.49 -15.96
C ALA A 95 -9.54 4.71 -14.67
N VAL A 96 -9.79 5.41 -13.56
CA VAL A 96 -10.19 4.79 -12.29
C VAL A 96 -11.52 4.06 -12.44
N TYR A 97 -12.52 4.67 -13.07
CA TYR A 97 -13.80 3.99 -13.33
C TYR A 97 -13.64 2.79 -14.28
N ARG A 98 -12.83 2.90 -15.34
CA ARG A 98 -12.54 1.77 -16.25
C ARG A 98 -11.80 0.62 -15.58
N ALA A 99 -11.01 0.90 -14.55
CA ALA A 99 -10.31 -0.12 -13.78
C ALA A 99 -11.22 -0.84 -12.76
N SER A 100 -12.50 -0.46 -12.65
CA SER A 100 -13.45 -1.16 -11.80
C SER A 100 -13.79 -2.55 -12.39
N PRO A 101 -13.79 -3.62 -11.57
CA PRO A 101 -13.45 -3.64 -10.15
C PRO A 101 -11.93 -3.58 -9.91
N LEU A 102 -11.52 -2.76 -8.93
CA LEU A 102 -10.13 -2.69 -8.48
C LEU A 102 -9.71 -3.99 -7.78
N PRO A 103 -8.40 -4.30 -7.74
CA PRO A 103 -7.88 -5.44 -6.99
C PRO A 103 -8.45 -5.51 -5.56
N TYR A 104 -8.91 -6.69 -5.17
CA TYR A 104 -9.50 -6.93 -3.84
C TYR A 104 -9.11 -8.30 -3.30
N ALA A 105 -9.20 -9.33 -4.16
CA ALA A 105 -8.82 -10.69 -3.81
C ALA A 105 -7.36 -10.78 -3.35
N GLY A 106 -7.13 -11.35 -2.16
CA GLY A 106 -5.82 -11.45 -1.52
C GLY A 106 -5.39 -10.21 -0.73
N PHE A 107 -6.16 -9.12 -0.77
CA PHE A 107 -5.93 -7.87 -0.04
C PHE A 107 -7.01 -7.57 1.00
N GLU A 108 -7.94 -8.50 1.25
CA GLU A 108 -9.12 -8.29 2.12
C GLU A 108 -8.75 -7.82 3.53
N ARG A 109 -7.59 -8.23 4.04
CA ARG A 109 -7.07 -7.86 5.36
C ARG A 109 -6.62 -6.40 5.47
N VAL A 110 -6.20 -5.79 4.36
CA VAL A 110 -5.69 -4.40 4.27
C VAL A 110 -6.61 -3.53 3.41
N PHE A 111 -7.81 -4.00 3.14
CA PHE A 111 -8.77 -3.29 2.29
C PHE A 111 -9.18 -1.97 2.93
N GLU A 112 -9.11 -0.90 2.15
CA GLU A 112 -9.57 0.43 2.53
C GLU A 112 -10.78 0.81 1.66
N ARG A 113 -11.95 1.07 2.29
CA ARG A 113 -13.16 1.48 1.56
C ARG A 113 -13.00 2.84 0.87
N GLN A 114 -12.19 3.70 1.47
CA GLN A 114 -11.89 5.04 0.97
C GLN A 114 -10.39 5.24 1.07
N LEU A 115 -9.72 5.48 -0.05
CA LEU A 115 -8.26 5.62 -0.12
C LEU A 115 -7.87 6.70 -1.11
N VAL A 116 -6.69 7.28 -0.91
CA VAL A 116 -6.12 8.30 -1.81
C VAL A 116 -5.00 7.67 -2.62
N ILE A 117 -5.12 7.72 -3.95
CA ILE A 117 -4.07 7.29 -4.89
C ILE A 117 -3.41 8.52 -5.50
N THR A 118 -2.08 8.51 -5.60
CA THR A 118 -1.31 9.58 -6.23
C THR A 118 -0.81 9.11 -7.59
N PHE A 119 -1.00 9.92 -8.62
CA PHE A 119 -0.50 9.70 -9.97
C PHE A 119 0.40 10.86 -10.38
N THR A 120 1.48 10.56 -11.10
CA THR A 120 2.46 11.53 -11.60
C THR A 120 2.48 11.55 -13.13
N SER A 121 2.87 12.70 -13.71
CA SER A 121 3.08 12.83 -15.16
C SER A 121 4.36 12.13 -15.62
N GLY A 122 5.39 12.02 -14.77
CA GLY A 122 6.65 11.30 -15.04
C GLY A 122 6.60 9.79 -14.78
N ALA A 123 7.70 9.09 -15.07
CA ALA A 123 7.92 7.73 -14.58
C ALA A 123 7.95 7.74 -13.03
N PRO A 124 7.44 6.67 -12.37
CA PRO A 124 7.43 6.58 -10.91
C PRO A 124 8.82 6.60 -10.29
#